data_AF-A0A9E2FEL8-F1
#
_entry.id   AF-A0A9E2FEL8-F1
#
_cell.length_a   1.000
_cell.length_b   1.000
_cell.length_c   1.000
_cell.angle_alpha   90.00
_cell.angle_beta   90.00
_cell.angle_gamma   90.00
#
_symmetry.space_group_name_H-M   'P 1'
#
loop_
_entity.id
_entity.type
_entity.pdbx_description
1 polymer ?
#
loop_
_entity_poly.entity_id
_entity_poly.type
_entity_poly.pdbx_seq_one_letter_code
_entity_poly.pdbx_strand_id
1 'polypeptide(L)'
;MNSTTVDAIMAPLVETGRFKSIEDAVQKLAKDYIWQQITYCQQVIRKMEHKYGMDFSRFTEYLRERARSLQSIELSPQQKKDLNRVIMIEEDDWIEWKADYEMLDSWLGLKK
;
A
#
# COMPACT_ATOMS: atom_id res chain seq x y z
N MET A 1 -19.67 7.87 20.79
CA MET A 1 -18.25 7.49 20.96
C MET A 1 -17.73 8.23 22.19
N ASN A 2 -17.06 7.53 23.11
CA ASN A 2 -16.73 8.03 24.44
C ASN A 2 -15.71 9.19 24.36
N SER A 3 -16.19 10.44 24.36
CA SER A 3 -15.38 11.66 24.46
C SER A 3 -14.29 11.51 25.52
N THR A 4 -14.64 10.92 26.66
CA THR A 4 -13.80 10.73 27.83
C THR A 4 -12.49 9.97 27.56
N THR A 5 -12.45 9.04 26.60
CA THR A 5 -11.22 8.27 26.32
C THR A 5 -10.25 9.06 25.44
N VAL A 6 -10.76 9.76 24.41
CA VAL A 6 -9.92 10.62 23.56
C VAL A 6 -9.42 11.81 24.38
N ASP A 7 -10.30 12.40 25.19
CA ASP A 7 -9.95 13.52 26.07
C ASP A 7 -8.86 13.11 27.07
N ALA A 8 -8.96 11.94 27.69
CA ALA A 8 -7.95 11.44 28.62
C ALA A 8 -6.58 11.18 27.96
N ILE A 9 -6.56 10.71 26.70
CA ILE A 9 -5.31 10.49 25.96
C ILE A 9 -4.66 11.82 25.52
N MET A 10 -5.48 12.80 25.14
CA MET A 10 -5.01 14.07 24.56
C MET A 10 -4.73 15.14 25.62
N ALA A 11 -5.38 15.10 26.78
CA ALA A 11 -5.23 16.10 27.85
C ALA A 11 -3.76 16.35 28.24
N PRO A 12 -2.89 15.32 28.44
CA PRO A 12 -1.49 15.56 28.77
C PRO A 12 -0.73 16.36 27.68
N LEU A 13 -1.11 16.20 26.41
CA LEU A 13 -0.47 16.92 25.30
C LEU A 13 -0.85 18.40 25.26
N VAL A 14 -2.03 18.75 25.78
CA VAL A 14 -2.48 20.13 25.93
C VAL A 14 -1.91 20.75 27.20
N GLU A 15 -1.94 20.02 28.32
CA GLU A 15 -1.40 20.45 29.62
C GLU A 15 0.11 20.74 29.55
N THR A 16 0.84 19.96 28.75
CA THR A 16 2.29 20.19 28.50
C THR A 16 2.56 21.28 27.47
N GLY A 17 1.53 21.95 26.97
CA GLY A 17 1.63 23.06 26.02
C GLY A 17 2.03 22.68 24.60
N ARG A 18 2.00 21.38 24.24
CA ARG A 18 2.37 20.92 22.89
C ARG A 18 1.29 21.24 21.86
N PHE A 19 0.03 21.28 22.28
CA PHE A 19 -1.12 21.64 21.46
C PHE A 19 -2.02 22.67 22.15
N LYS A 20 -2.75 23.45 21.35
CA LYS A 20 -3.57 24.56 21.87
C LYS A 20 -4.86 24.09 22.54
N SER A 21 -5.38 22.96 22.10
CA SER A 21 -6.61 22.34 22.59
C SER A 21 -6.62 20.85 22.20
N ILE A 22 -7.54 20.08 22.77
CA ILE A 22 -7.73 18.68 22.38
C ILE A 22 -8.10 18.58 20.89
N GLU A 23 -8.96 19.47 20.39
CA GLU A 23 -9.32 19.53 18.98
C GLU A 23 -8.09 19.83 18.09
N ASP A 24 -7.24 20.78 18.47
CA ASP A 24 -5.99 21.09 17.76
C ASP A 24 -5.04 19.88 17.74
N ALA A 25 -4.93 19.17 18.86
CA ALA A 25 -4.14 17.95 18.97
C ALA A 25 -4.66 16.85 18.03
N VAL A 26 -5.96 16.54 18.10
CA VAL A 26 -6.58 15.50 17.28
C VAL A 26 -6.45 15.86 15.80
N GLN A 27 -6.74 17.11 15.41
CA GLN A 27 -6.69 17.49 14.00
C GLN A 27 -5.27 17.41 13.42
N LYS A 28 -4.26 17.86 14.16
CA LYS A 28 -2.86 17.80 13.70
C LYS A 28 -2.36 16.37 13.65
N LEU A 29 -2.59 15.57 14.70
CA LEU A 29 -2.14 14.17 14.72
C LEU A 29 -2.84 13.34 13.65
N ALA A 30 -4.13 13.58 13.39
CA ALA A 30 -4.85 12.90 12.31
C ALA A 30 -4.26 13.28 10.94
N LYS A 31 -3.99 14.56 10.68
CA LYS A 31 -3.34 15.01 9.43
C LYS A 31 -1.95 14.40 9.26
N ASP A 32 -1.14 14.42 10.31
CA ASP A 32 0.20 13.85 10.30
C ASP A 32 0.16 12.35 10.02
N TYR A 33 -0.78 11.62 10.65
CA TYR A 33 -0.98 10.20 10.41
C TYR A 33 -1.40 9.92 8.96
N ILE A 34 -2.40 10.62 8.44
CA ILE A 34 -2.84 10.48 7.05
C ILE A 34 -1.68 10.74 6.09
N TRP A 35 -0.89 11.79 6.33
CA TRP A 35 0.27 12.11 5.51
C TRP A 35 1.34 11.02 5.55
N GLN A 36 1.60 10.42 6.71
CA GLN A 36 2.51 9.29 6.85
C GLN A 36 2.01 8.06 6.07
N GLN A 37 0.71 7.76 6.12
CA GLN A 37 0.13 6.64 5.35
C GLN A 37 0.22 6.86 3.84
N ILE A 38 -0.12 8.06 3.35
CA ILE A 38 0.05 8.42 1.94
C ILE A 38 1.51 8.28 1.51
N THR A 39 2.44 8.79 2.33
CA THR A 39 3.87 8.72 2.05
C THR A 39 4.36 7.27 1.99
N TYR A 40 3.91 6.42 2.92
CA TYR A 40 4.24 5.00 2.95
C TYR A 40 3.79 4.30 1.66
N CYS A 41 2.52 4.40 1.28
CA CYS A 41 2.00 3.75 0.07
C CYS A 41 2.75 4.23 -1.18
N GLN A 42 3.01 5.54 -1.29
CA GLN A 42 3.80 6.09 -2.41
C GLN A 42 5.24 5.58 -2.44
N GLN A 43 5.86 5.27 -1.30
CA GLN A 43 7.20 4.69 -1.25
C GLN A 43 7.20 3.23 -1.70
N VAL A 44 6.24 2.44 -1.24
CA VAL A 44 6.10 1.04 -1.68
C VAL A 44 5.81 0.96 -3.17
N ILE A 45 4.88 1.78 -3.68
CA ILE A 45 4.59 1.88 -5.11
C ILE A 45 5.86 2.19 -5.91
N ARG A 46 6.61 3.24 -5.54
CA ARG A 46 7.85 3.60 -6.24
C ARG A 46 8.92 2.52 -6.18
N LYS A 47 9.03 1.81 -5.05
CA LYS A 47 9.95 0.68 -4.90
C LYS A 47 9.60 -0.44 -5.88
N MET A 48 8.32 -0.76 -6.04
CA MET A 48 7.87 -1.78 -7.00
C MET A 48 8.05 -1.33 -8.44
N GLU A 49 7.73 -0.07 -8.76
CA GLU A 49 7.97 0.51 -10.09
C GLU A 49 9.45 0.45 -10.46
N HIS A 50 10.34 0.72 -9.50
CA HIS A 50 11.77 0.60 -9.70
C HIS A 50 12.23 -0.85 -9.85
N LYS A 51 11.72 -1.78 -9.04
CA LYS A 51 12.03 -3.22 -9.09
C LYS A 51 11.70 -3.83 -10.45
N TYR A 52 10.57 -3.43 -11.04
CA TYR A 52 10.05 -4.01 -12.28
C TYR A 52 10.28 -3.14 -13.52
N GLY A 53 10.71 -1.88 -13.36
CA GLY A 53 10.97 -0.96 -14.47
C GLY A 53 9.72 -0.54 -15.25
N MET A 54 8.54 -0.64 -14.63
CA MET A 54 7.24 -0.33 -15.24
C MET A 54 6.23 0.11 -14.19
N ASP A 55 5.15 0.77 -14.61
CA ASP A 55 4.03 1.12 -13.73
C ASP A 55 3.14 -0.10 -13.41
N PHE A 56 2.26 0.06 -12.43
CA PHE A 56 1.39 -1.02 -11.95
C PHE A 56 0.43 -1.57 -13.01
N SER A 57 -0.08 -0.70 -13.90
CA SER A 57 -0.99 -1.12 -14.97
C SER A 57 -0.26 -2.05 -15.94
N ARG A 58 0.92 -1.64 -16.39
CA ARG A 58 1.78 -2.44 -17.27
C ARG A 58 2.23 -3.73 -16.60
N PHE A 59 2.56 -3.69 -15.31
CA PHE A 59 2.92 -4.90 -14.57
C PHE A 59 1.76 -5.89 -14.46
N THR A 60 0.53 -5.39 -14.23
CA THR A 60 -0.68 -6.20 -14.20
C THR A 60 -0.93 -6.88 -15.55
N GLU A 61 -0.72 -6.18 -16.66
CA GLU A 61 -0.82 -6.76 -18.00
C GLU A 61 0.28 -7.80 -18.26
N TYR A 62 1.53 -7.48 -17.94
CA TYR A 62 2.67 -8.39 -18.03
C TYR A 62 2.41 -9.72 -17.29
N LEU A 63 1.92 -9.64 -16.06
CA LEU A 63 1.65 -10.81 -15.23
C LEU A 63 0.55 -11.69 -15.84
N ARG A 64 -0.51 -11.08 -16.40
CA ARG A 64 -1.57 -11.80 -17.13
C ARG A 64 -1.04 -12.54 -18.36
N GLU A 65 -0.20 -11.89 -19.17
CA GLU A 65 0.37 -12.54 -20.36
C GLU A 65 1.35 -13.66 -19.99
N ARG A 66 2.11 -13.50 -18.90
CA ARG A 66 2.96 -14.58 -18.37
C ARG A 66 2.16 -15.79 -17.91
N ALA A 67 1.07 -15.56 -17.18
CA ALA A 67 0.20 -16.65 -16.74
C ALA A 67 -0.41 -17.41 -17.93
N ARG A 68 -0.79 -16.72 -19.01
CA ARG A 68 -1.26 -17.35 -20.26
C ARG A 68 -0.16 -18.13 -20.98
N SER A 69 1.06 -17.61 -20.98
CA SER A 69 2.23 -18.28 -21.58
C SER A 69 2.53 -19.61 -20.89
N LEU A 70 2.28 -19.70 -19.59
CA LEU A 70 2.46 -20.92 -18.81
C LEU A 70 1.52 -22.06 -19.25
N GLN A 71 0.34 -21.72 -19.79
CA GLN A 71 -0.66 -22.67 -20.28
C GLN A 71 -0.43 -23.09 -21.74
N SER A 72 0.27 -22.27 -22.53
CA SER A 72 0.36 -22.42 -23.99
C SER A 72 1.70 -22.94 -24.51
N ILE A 73 2.78 -22.84 -23.75
CA ILE A 73 4.12 -23.27 -24.21
C ILE A 73 4.36 -24.76 -23.88
N GLU A 74 4.89 -25.51 -24.86
CA GLU A 74 5.50 -26.83 -24.66
C GLU A 74 6.82 -26.69 -23.88
N LEU A 75 6.72 -26.39 -22.59
CA LEU A 75 7.84 -26.38 -21.66
C LEU A 75 8.06 -27.80 -21.09
N SER A 76 9.32 -28.17 -20.89
CA SER A 76 9.65 -29.36 -20.09
C SER A 76 9.12 -29.22 -18.66
N PRO A 77 8.88 -30.33 -17.92
CA PRO A 77 8.38 -30.28 -16.55
C PRO A 77 9.22 -29.41 -15.61
N GLN A 78 10.54 -29.40 -15.77
CA GLN A 78 11.45 -28.60 -14.95
C GLN A 78 11.31 -27.10 -15.26
N GLN A 79 11.27 -26.72 -16.55
CA GLN A 79 11.05 -25.33 -16.96
C GLN A 79 9.69 -24.81 -16.49
N LYS A 80 8.64 -25.64 -16.52
CA LYS A 80 7.32 -25.27 -15.97
C LYS A 80 7.40 -24.98 -14.47
N LYS A 81 8.14 -25.81 -13.72
CA LYS A 81 8.30 -25.65 -12.28
C LYS A 81 9.06 -24.36 -11.94
N ASP A 82 10.15 -24.09 -12.66
CA ASP A 82 10.96 -22.89 -12.44
C ASP A 82 10.18 -21.62 -12.80
N LEU A 83 9.47 -21.63 -13.94
CA LEU A 83 8.62 -20.52 -14.35
C LEU A 83 7.48 -20.27 -13.34
N ASN A 84 6.80 -21.33 -12.88
CA ASN A 84 5.76 -21.21 -11.85
C ASN A 84 6.28 -20.54 -10.58
N ARG A 85 7.49 -20.88 -10.13
CA ARG A 85 8.08 -20.26 -8.94
C ARG A 85 8.30 -18.76 -9.13
N VAL A 86 8.79 -18.35 -10.30
CA VAL A 86 9.01 -16.92 -10.58
C VAL A 86 7.68 -16.18 -10.66
N ILE A 87 6.67 -16.75 -11.31
CA ILE A 87 5.32 -16.14 -11.37
C ILE A 87 4.73 -16.01 -9.96
N MET A 88 4.86 -17.01 -9.09
CA MET A 88 4.34 -16.93 -7.72
C MET A 88 4.96 -15.75 -6.94
N ILE A 89 6.27 -15.51 -7.10
CA ILE A 89 6.94 -14.35 -6.48
C ILE A 89 6.41 -13.03 -7.06
N GLU A 90 6.24 -12.97 -8.38
CA GLU A 90 5.69 -11.78 -9.04
C GLU A 90 4.21 -11.54 -8.67
N GLU A 91 3.43 -12.60 -8.41
CA GLU A 91 2.05 -12.52 -7.91
C GLU A 91 2.00 -12.01 -6.47
N ASP A 92 2.88 -12.49 -5.59
CA ASP A 92 2.99 -11.97 -4.22
C ASP A 92 3.33 -10.47 -4.23
N ASP A 93 4.29 -10.05 -5.06
CA ASP A 93 4.61 -8.63 -5.25
C ASP A 93 3.43 -7.84 -5.84
N TRP A 94 2.67 -8.43 -6.77
CA TRP A 94 1.48 -7.80 -7.34
C TRP A 94 0.41 -7.57 -6.27
N ILE A 95 0.20 -8.52 -5.36
CA ILE A 95 -0.78 -8.42 -4.26
C ILE A 95 -0.41 -7.26 -3.33
N GLU A 96 0.85 -7.20 -2.90
CA GLU A 96 1.35 -6.09 -2.06
C GLU A 96 1.16 -4.76 -2.77
N TRP A 97 1.61 -4.67 -4.03
CA TRP A 97 1.56 -3.44 -4.79
C TRP A 97 0.12 -2.96 -5.05
N LYS A 98 -0.78 -3.89 -5.36
CA LYS A 98 -2.21 -3.60 -5.50
C LYS A 98 -2.80 -3.06 -4.21
N ALA A 99 -2.51 -3.70 -3.07
CA ALA A 99 -3.03 -3.26 -1.78
C ALA A 99 -2.61 -1.81 -1.47
N ASP A 100 -1.35 -1.45 -1.72
CA ASP A 100 -0.87 -0.08 -1.52
C ASP A 100 -1.50 0.95 -2.47
N TYR A 101 -1.72 0.59 -3.74
CA TYR A 101 -2.48 1.44 -4.67
C TYR A 101 -3.92 1.67 -4.17
N GLU A 102 -4.59 0.60 -3.73
CA GLU A 102 -5.95 0.69 -3.23
C GLU A 102 -6.07 1.47 -1.91
N MET A 103 -5.07 1.33 -1.03
CA MET A 103 -4.97 2.12 0.21
C MET A 103 -4.69 3.59 -0.09
N LEU A 104 -3.78 3.89 -1.02
CA LEU A 104 -3.49 5.26 -1.43
C LEU A 104 -4.74 5.95 -1.97
N ASP A 105 -5.49 5.29 -2.85
CA ASP A 105 -6.75 5.81 -3.37
C ASP A 105 -7.78 6.08 -2.26
N SER A 106 -7.83 5.21 -1.25
CA SER A 106 -8.70 5.37 -0.08
C SER A 106 -8.32 6.60 0.75
N TRP A 107 -7.03 6.77 1.06
CA TRP A 107 -6.53 7.93 1.81
C TRP A 107 -6.73 9.26 1.08
N LEU A 108 -6.64 9.25 -0.25
CA LEU A 108 -6.88 10.41 -1.09
C LEU A 108 -8.37 10.67 -1.35
N GLY A 109 -9.27 9.78 -0.93
CA GLY A 109 -10.70 9.89 -1.18
C GLY A 109 -11.09 9.76 -2.65
N LEU A 110 -10.28 9.04 -3.44
CA LEU A 110 -10.50 8.82 -4.88
C LEU A 110 -11.47 7.66 -5.14
N LYS A 111 -11.65 6.77 -4.18
CA LYS A 111 -12.70 5.73 -4.19
C LYS A 111 -13.99 6.26 -3.57
N LYS A 112 -15.09 6.18 -4.33
CA LYS A 112 -16.47 6.44 -3.88
C LYS A 112 -17.18 5.12 -3.60
#